data_AF-A0AAJ0A4A0-F1
#
_entry.id   AF-A0AAJ0A4A0-F1
#
_cell.length_a   1.000
_cell.length_b   1.000
_cell.length_c   1.000
_cell.angle_alpha   90.00
_cell.angle_beta   90.00
_cell.angle_gamma   90.00
#
_symmetry.space_group_name_H-M   'P 1'
#
loop_
_entity.id
_entity.type
_entity.pdbx_description
1 polymer ?
#
loop_
_entity_poly.entity_id
_entity_poly.type
_entity_poly.pdbx_seq_one_letter_code
_entity_poly.pdbx_strand_id
1 'polypeptide(L)'
;MYVSNFITAFSALIAGASAATLPIRWAGVSNTAAIAERRQTDGSATYPAAPGNVSWNAQNYIWGCSPGGCSARFNVSAPAGYSPGAPSFNVVCSPIYIQQGWVPCLNPDNSPLGEDSQVFTIWTAGADRERMYLGVEHIYKRQEDGFTWNATAGTDILPVQNMSITFPVNTVVVLES
;
A
#
# COMPACT_ATOMS: atom_id res chain seq x y z
N MET A 1 -78.23 15.00 14.87
CA MET A 1 -76.95 15.54 15.37
C MET A 1 -75.91 14.44 15.26
N TYR A 2 -75.03 14.51 14.27
CA TYR A 2 -73.82 13.68 14.19
C TYR A 2 -72.66 14.65 13.96
N VAL A 3 -71.71 14.66 14.90
CA VAL A 3 -70.55 15.56 14.89
C VAL A 3 -69.42 14.88 14.11
N SER A 4 -68.98 15.54 13.05
CA SER A 4 -67.83 15.18 12.23
C SER A 4 -66.52 15.40 12.99
N ASN A 5 -65.61 14.43 12.96
CA ASN A 5 -64.21 14.64 13.30
C ASN A 5 -63.35 14.37 12.06
N PHE A 6 -62.85 15.45 11.46
CA PHE A 6 -61.83 15.45 10.42
C PHE A 6 -60.47 15.23 11.08
N ILE A 7 -59.69 14.24 10.62
CA ILE A 7 -58.26 14.13 10.96
C ILE A 7 -57.47 14.57 9.73
N THR A 8 -56.89 15.77 9.82
CA THR A 8 -55.91 16.32 8.89
C THR A 8 -54.54 15.72 9.21
N ALA A 9 -53.98 14.94 8.27
CA ALA A 9 -52.60 14.48 8.36
C ALA A 9 -51.68 15.50 7.66
N PHE A 10 -50.75 16.09 8.42
CA PHE A 10 -49.71 16.98 7.91
C PHE A 10 -48.56 16.15 7.34
N SER A 11 -48.32 16.25 6.03
CA SER A 11 -47.11 15.72 5.40
C SER A 11 -45.95 16.67 5.66
N ALA A 12 -45.00 16.26 6.50
CA ALA A 12 -43.75 16.99 6.71
C ALA A 12 -42.76 16.69 5.56
N LEU A 13 -42.47 17.72 4.75
CA LEU A 13 -41.38 17.73 3.78
C LEU A 13 -40.05 17.77 4.54
N ILE A 14 -39.32 16.66 4.58
CA ILE A 14 -37.92 16.66 5.01
C ILE A 14 -37.07 17.06 3.80
N ALA A 15 -36.76 18.35 3.71
CA ALA A 15 -35.67 18.85 2.88
C ALA A 15 -34.36 18.63 3.65
N GLY A 16 -33.70 17.50 3.44
CA GLY A 16 -32.34 17.22 3.93
C GLY A 16 -31.34 17.42 2.80
N ALA A 17 -30.40 18.33 3.00
CA ALA A 17 -29.46 18.83 2.01
C ALA A 17 -28.70 17.73 1.25
N SER A 18 -28.58 17.91 -0.08
CA SER A 18 -27.64 17.17 -0.92
C SER A 18 -26.24 17.22 -0.31
N ALA A 19 -25.68 16.06 0.02
CA ALA A 19 -24.26 15.94 0.27
C ALA A 19 -23.53 16.36 -1.00
N ALA A 20 -22.92 17.55 -0.98
CA ALA A 20 -21.94 17.92 -1.99
C ALA A 20 -20.80 16.91 -1.88
N THR A 21 -20.77 15.95 -2.79
CA THR A 21 -19.63 15.08 -3.00
C THR A 21 -18.46 15.98 -3.40
N LEU A 22 -17.58 16.28 -2.44
CA LEU A 22 -16.25 16.78 -2.75
C LEU A 22 -15.57 15.66 -3.54
N PRO A 23 -15.18 15.87 -4.81
CA PRO A 23 -14.35 14.91 -5.49
C PRO A 23 -12.98 14.95 -4.81
N ILE A 24 -12.74 14.03 -3.87
CA ILE A 24 -11.38 13.67 -3.49
C ILE A 24 -10.78 13.07 -4.76
N ARG A 25 -10.05 13.90 -5.52
CA ARG A 25 -9.34 13.50 -6.71
C ARG A 25 -8.24 12.51 -6.30
N TRP A 26 -8.56 11.23 -6.31
CA TRP A 26 -7.60 10.10 -6.30
C TRP A 26 -6.83 9.98 -7.64
N ALA A 27 -6.67 11.08 -8.37
CA ALA A 27 -6.12 11.08 -9.73
C ALA A 27 -4.60 10.84 -9.76
N GLY A 28 -3.88 10.98 -8.64
CA GLY A 28 -2.45 10.72 -8.55
C GLY A 28 -2.08 9.28 -8.15
N VAL A 29 -2.97 8.57 -7.45
CA VAL A 29 -2.71 7.21 -6.91
C VAL A 29 -3.10 6.13 -7.92
N SER A 30 -4.11 6.38 -8.74
CA SER A 30 -4.62 5.41 -9.73
C SER A 30 -3.58 5.09 -10.81
N ASN A 31 -2.83 6.09 -11.28
CA ASN A 31 -1.86 5.88 -12.36
C ASN A 31 -0.64 5.09 -11.89
N THR A 32 -0.16 5.32 -10.66
CA THR A 32 1.00 4.61 -10.11
C THR A 32 0.68 3.16 -9.75
N ALA A 33 -0.51 2.89 -9.21
CA ALA A 33 -0.98 1.53 -8.94
C ALA A 33 -1.16 0.73 -10.24
N ALA A 34 -1.76 1.33 -11.29
CA ALA A 34 -1.89 0.67 -12.59
C ALA A 34 -0.54 0.43 -13.29
N ILE A 35 0.45 1.30 -13.06
CA ILE A 35 1.83 1.11 -13.52
C ILE A 35 2.53 -0.02 -12.75
N ALA A 36 2.27 -0.16 -11.44
CA ALA A 36 2.82 -1.24 -10.62
C ALA A 36 2.19 -2.61 -10.97
N GLU A 37 0.88 -2.65 -11.26
CA GLU A 37 0.15 -3.87 -11.63
C GLU A 37 0.58 -4.39 -13.02
N ARG A 38 0.83 -3.52 -14.01
CA ARG A 38 1.32 -3.94 -15.34
C ARG A 38 2.70 -4.61 -15.31
N ARG A 39 3.54 -4.32 -14.32
CA ARG A 39 4.92 -4.85 -14.25
C ARG A 39 5.00 -6.31 -13.81
N GLN A 40 3.92 -6.89 -13.27
CA GLN A 40 3.88 -8.32 -12.94
C GLN A 40 3.65 -9.21 -14.17
N THR A 41 3.09 -8.68 -15.26
CA THR A 41 2.73 -9.49 -16.44
C THR A 41 3.89 -9.81 -17.40
N ASP A 42 5.02 -9.08 -17.34
CA ASP A 42 6.11 -9.20 -18.33
C ASP A 42 7.45 -9.74 -17.76
N GLY A 43 7.46 -10.30 -16.54
CA GLY A 43 8.70 -10.63 -15.82
C GLY A 43 9.34 -11.99 -16.13
N SER A 44 9.74 -12.27 -17.38
CA SER A 44 10.82 -13.25 -17.65
C SER A 44 12.19 -12.58 -17.50
N ALA A 45 12.47 -12.03 -16.31
CA ALA A 45 13.77 -11.46 -15.98
C ALA A 45 14.51 -12.40 -15.04
N THR A 46 15.68 -12.88 -15.47
CA THR A 46 16.61 -13.62 -14.61
C THR A 46 17.11 -12.67 -13.51
N TYR A 47 16.58 -12.80 -12.30
CA TYR A 47 16.96 -11.98 -11.16
C TYR A 47 18.38 -12.35 -10.68
N PRO A 48 19.33 -11.40 -10.58
CA PRO A 48 20.53 -11.66 -9.80
C PRO A 48 20.13 -11.92 -8.34
N ALA A 49 20.72 -12.95 -7.74
CA ALA A 49 20.48 -13.33 -6.36
C ALA A 49 20.72 -12.15 -5.41
N ALA A 50 19.82 -12.00 -4.44
CA ALA A 50 19.84 -10.91 -3.47
C ALA A 50 21.20 -10.70 -2.80
N PRO A 51 21.56 -9.45 -2.41
CA PRO A 51 22.61 -9.23 -1.43
C PRO A 51 22.16 -9.88 -0.11
N GLY A 52 22.70 -11.07 0.19
CA GLY A 52 22.20 -12.00 1.22
C GLY A 52 22.16 -11.53 2.68
N ASN A 53 22.34 -10.23 2.95
CA ASN A 53 22.40 -9.64 4.30
C ASN A 53 21.53 -8.38 4.48
N VAL A 54 20.73 -7.98 3.48
CA VAL A 54 19.92 -6.76 3.56
C VAL A 54 18.50 -7.10 3.99
N SER A 55 18.02 -6.42 5.03
CA SER A 55 16.64 -6.55 5.50
C SER A 55 16.06 -5.20 5.88
N TRP A 56 14.78 -5.00 5.61
CA TRP A 56 14.02 -3.85 6.08
C TRP A 56 13.16 -4.25 7.27
N ASN A 57 13.10 -3.40 8.29
CA ASN A 57 12.33 -3.68 9.48
C ASN A 57 11.05 -2.85 9.49
N ALA A 58 9.94 -3.52 9.72
CA ALA A 58 8.66 -2.89 9.95
C ALA A 58 8.21 -3.04 11.40
N GLN A 59 7.49 -2.05 11.89
CA GLN A 59 6.99 -1.95 13.26
C GLN A 59 5.54 -1.48 13.25
N ASN A 60 4.89 -1.62 14.41
CA ASN A 60 3.50 -1.19 14.62
C ASN A 60 2.52 -1.85 13.64
N TYR A 61 2.75 -3.13 13.32
CA TYR A 61 1.85 -3.86 12.44
C TYR A 61 0.48 -4.04 13.10
N ILE A 62 -0.54 -3.53 12.44
CA ILE A 62 -1.94 -3.75 12.80
C ILE A 62 -2.70 -4.24 11.59
N TRP A 63 -3.74 -5.04 11.80
CA TRP A 63 -4.60 -5.50 10.74
C TRP A 63 -6.05 -5.61 11.21
N GLY A 64 -6.98 -5.55 10.28
CA GLY A 64 -8.40 -5.71 10.56
C GLY A 64 -9.20 -6.02 9.32
N CYS A 65 -10.36 -6.63 9.53
CA CYS A 65 -11.31 -6.95 8.48
C CYS A 65 -12.65 -6.28 8.74
N SER A 66 -13.28 -5.81 7.68
CA SER A 66 -14.65 -5.32 7.64
C SER A 66 -15.41 -6.03 6.52
N PRO A 67 -16.73 -5.86 6.39
CA PRO A 67 -17.46 -6.35 5.21
C PRO A 67 -16.89 -5.83 3.87
N GLY A 68 -16.19 -4.69 3.89
CA GLY A 68 -15.51 -4.12 2.72
C GLY A 68 -14.13 -4.71 2.42
N GLY A 69 -13.67 -5.69 3.19
CA GLY A 69 -12.36 -6.34 3.03
C GLY A 69 -11.42 -6.12 4.21
N CYS A 70 -10.22 -6.69 4.09
CA CYS A 70 -9.17 -6.61 5.10
C CYS A 70 -8.06 -5.65 4.67
N SER A 71 -7.52 -4.91 5.65
CA SER A 71 -6.37 -4.02 5.46
C SER A 71 -5.38 -4.15 6.63
N ALA A 72 -4.12 -3.85 6.35
CA ALA A 72 -3.08 -3.77 7.36
C ALA A 72 -2.47 -2.37 7.35
N ARG A 73 -1.75 -2.02 8.42
CA ARG A 73 -0.92 -0.82 8.50
C ARG A 73 0.34 -1.12 9.27
N PHE A 74 1.48 -0.63 8.79
CA PHE A 74 2.77 -0.74 9.47
C PHE A 74 3.71 0.36 9.01
N ASN A 75 4.71 0.66 9.84
CA ASN A 75 5.79 1.59 9.50
C ASN A 75 6.99 0.77 9.05
N VAL A 76 7.66 1.14 7.96
CA VAL A 76 8.86 0.44 7.48
C VAL A 76 9.92 1.47 7.09
N SER A 77 11.17 1.16 7.38
CA SER A 77 12.30 2.02 7.05
C SER A 77 13.53 1.24 6.60
N ALA A 78 14.37 1.94 5.85
CA ALA A 78 15.70 1.47 5.49
C ALA A 78 16.69 2.65 5.54
N PRO A 79 17.93 2.42 6.03
CA PRO A 79 18.97 3.44 6.00
C PRO A 79 19.44 3.68 4.56
N ALA A 80 20.00 4.86 4.30
CA ALA A 80 20.66 5.11 3.02
C ALA A 80 21.83 4.13 2.85
N GLY A 81 22.06 3.67 1.62
CA GLY A 81 23.09 2.69 1.34
C GLY A 81 22.74 1.25 1.76
N TYR A 82 21.48 0.95 2.11
CA TYR A 82 21.05 -0.45 2.35
C TYR A 82 21.37 -1.36 1.15
N SER A 83 21.42 -0.76 -0.04
CA SER A 83 22.08 -1.26 -1.26
C SER A 83 22.93 -0.11 -1.80
N PRO A 84 24.06 -0.34 -2.49
CA PRO A 84 24.90 0.73 -3.02
C PRO A 84 24.10 1.79 -3.81
N GLY A 85 24.23 3.06 -3.41
CA GLY A 85 23.54 4.21 -4.02
C GLY A 85 22.03 4.31 -3.70
N ALA A 86 21.48 3.44 -2.85
CA ALA A 86 20.07 3.52 -2.48
C ALA A 86 19.79 4.65 -1.46
N PRO A 87 18.75 5.48 -1.67
CA PRO A 87 18.35 6.47 -0.67
C PRO A 87 17.69 5.78 0.53
N SER A 88 17.70 6.46 1.68
CA SER A 88 16.91 6.05 2.84
C SER A 88 15.43 6.26 2.59
N PHE A 89 14.58 5.48 3.26
CA PHE A 89 13.15 5.76 3.37
C PHE A 89 12.63 5.49 4.78
N ASN A 90 11.55 6.17 5.15
CA ASN A 90 10.78 5.91 6.35
C ASN A 90 9.31 6.20 6.03
N VAL A 91 8.51 5.16 5.90
CA VAL A 91 7.16 5.26 5.33
C VAL A 91 6.15 4.51 6.18
N VAL A 92 4.88 4.87 5.97
CA VAL A 92 3.74 4.14 6.49
C VAL A 92 3.03 3.46 5.33
N CYS A 93 2.94 2.14 5.41
CA CYS A 93 2.34 1.29 4.40
C CYS A 93 0.95 0.84 4.86
N SER A 94 -0.01 0.76 3.95
CA SER A 94 -1.39 0.36 4.27
C SER A 94 -1.99 -0.54 3.17
N PRO A 95 -1.51 -1.79 3.03
CA PRO A 95 -1.96 -2.68 1.97
C PRO A 95 -3.40 -3.18 2.22
N ILE A 96 -4.11 -3.43 1.13
CA ILE A 96 -5.49 -3.93 1.13
C ILE A 96 -5.52 -5.31 0.46
N TYR A 97 -5.95 -6.33 1.20
CA TYR A 97 -5.90 -7.73 0.76
C TYR A 97 -6.65 -7.98 -0.54
N ILE A 98 -7.84 -7.38 -0.70
CA ILE A 98 -8.72 -7.65 -1.84
C ILE A 98 -8.24 -6.99 -3.15
N GLN A 99 -7.33 -6.02 -3.07
CA GLN A 99 -6.81 -5.35 -4.26
C GLN A 99 -5.74 -6.21 -4.96
N GLN A 100 -5.11 -7.15 -4.24
CA GLN A 100 -4.10 -8.07 -4.75
C GLN A 100 -3.00 -7.39 -5.60
N GLY A 101 -2.73 -6.11 -5.34
CA GLY A 101 -1.82 -5.28 -6.11
C GLY A 101 -0.96 -4.41 -5.21
N TRP A 102 0.09 -3.86 -5.80
CA TRP A 102 1.00 -2.94 -5.13
C TRP A 102 0.34 -1.58 -4.93
N VAL A 103 0.30 -1.12 -3.69
CA VAL A 103 -0.24 0.19 -3.32
C VAL A 103 0.88 1.07 -2.76
N PRO A 104 0.87 2.39 -3.03
CA PRO A 104 1.91 3.28 -2.54
C PRO A 104 1.82 3.43 -1.03
N CYS A 105 2.98 3.38 -0.37
CA CYS A 105 3.14 3.86 0.99
C CYS A 105 3.22 5.38 1.02
N LEU A 106 3.08 5.97 2.21
CA LEU A 106 3.09 7.42 2.41
C LEU A 106 4.19 7.82 3.39
N ASN A 107 4.57 9.09 3.39
CA ASN A 107 5.38 9.65 4.47
C ASN A 107 4.63 9.57 5.81
N PRO A 108 5.32 9.67 6.97
CA PRO A 108 4.68 9.63 8.28
C PRO A 108 3.61 10.71 8.51
N ASP A 109 3.69 11.83 7.79
CA ASP A 109 2.68 12.90 7.77
C ASP A 109 1.50 12.63 6.79
N ASN A 110 1.47 11.45 6.18
CA ASN A 110 0.55 11.00 5.14
C ASN A 110 0.66 11.74 3.79
N SER A 111 1.73 12.50 3.55
CA SER A 111 2.01 13.04 2.22
C SER A 111 2.56 11.95 1.26
N PRO A 112 2.35 12.09 -0.06
CA PRO A 112 2.97 11.21 -1.04
C PRO A 112 4.50 11.31 -1.03
N LEU A 113 5.18 10.23 -1.39
CA LEU A 113 6.63 10.25 -1.65
C LEU A 113 6.95 10.96 -2.97
N GLY A 114 8.19 11.45 -3.09
CA GLY A 114 8.70 12.05 -4.33
C GLY A 114 8.84 11.03 -5.47
N GLU A 115 8.84 11.51 -6.71
CA GLU A 115 8.88 10.64 -7.90
C GLU A 115 10.20 9.85 -8.03
N ASP A 116 11.30 10.38 -7.49
CA ASP A 116 12.62 9.74 -7.56
C ASP A 116 12.83 8.66 -6.49
N SER A 117 11.90 8.47 -5.55
CA SER A 117 11.99 7.44 -4.50
C SER A 117 10.60 7.13 -3.98
N GLN A 118 10.04 6.01 -4.44
CA GLN A 118 8.70 5.55 -4.11
C GLN A 118 8.75 4.19 -3.44
N VAL A 119 7.92 4.01 -2.42
CA VAL A 119 7.79 2.72 -1.73
C VAL A 119 6.37 2.22 -1.93
N PHE A 120 6.24 0.96 -2.31
CA PHE A 120 4.97 0.27 -2.47
C PHE A 120 4.91 -0.93 -1.53
N THR A 121 3.68 -1.37 -1.26
CA THR A 121 3.43 -2.57 -0.48
C THR A 121 2.31 -3.39 -1.10
N ILE A 122 2.33 -4.70 -0.86
CA ILE A 122 1.29 -5.62 -1.28
C ILE A 122 0.94 -6.56 -0.12
N TRP A 123 -0.33 -6.96 -0.08
CA TRP A 123 -0.81 -8.03 0.78
C TRP A 123 -1.60 -9.05 -0.04
N THR A 124 -1.15 -10.30 -0.05
CA THR A 124 -1.83 -11.45 -0.67
C THR A 124 -1.89 -12.64 0.29
N ALA A 125 -2.53 -13.73 -0.16
CA ALA A 125 -2.49 -15.00 0.56
C ALA A 125 -1.07 -15.55 0.55
N GLY A 126 -0.60 -16.04 1.69
CA GLY A 126 0.66 -16.79 1.79
C GLY A 126 0.55 -18.18 1.18
N ALA A 127 1.70 -18.86 1.05
CA ALA A 127 1.81 -20.13 0.34
C ALA A 127 0.93 -21.27 0.90
N ASP A 128 0.69 -21.27 2.22
CA ASP A 128 -0.08 -22.29 2.94
C ASP A 128 -1.53 -21.87 3.23
N ARG A 129 -1.95 -20.67 2.80
CA ARG A 129 -3.26 -20.03 3.09
C ARG A 129 -3.57 -19.79 4.58
N GLU A 130 -2.68 -20.20 5.48
CA GLU A 130 -2.74 -19.87 6.91
C GLU A 130 -1.96 -18.58 7.19
N ARG A 131 -0.90 -18.35 6.41
CA ARG A 131 -0.07 -17.15 6.46
C ARG A 131 -0.54 -16.09 5.49
N MET A 132 -0.19 -14.86 5.80
CA MET A 132 -0.32 -13.71 4.93
C MET A 132 1.04 -13.42 4.31
N TYR A 133 1.08 -13.23 2.99
CA TYR A 133 2.26 -12.70 2.34
C TYR A 133 2.19 -11.17 2.37
N LEU A 134 3.25 -10.54 2.87
CA LEU A 134 3.46 -9.10 2.76
C LEU A 134 4.70 -8.85 1.92
N GLY A 135 4.58 -7.91 0.98
CA GLY A 135 5.70 -7.41 0.17
C GLY A 135 5.91 -5.91 0.37
N VAL A 136 7.16 -5.49 0.22
CA VAL A 136 7.58 -4.09 0.14
C VAL A 136 8.48 -3.94 -1.08
N GLU A 137 8.27 -2.89 -1.83
CA GLU A 137 9.04 -2.55 -3.03
C GLU A 137 9.54 -1.11 -2.89
N HIS A 138 10.82 -0.87 -3.17
CA HIS A 138 11.40 0.47 -3.23
C HIS A 138 11.95 0.72 -4.62
N ILE A 139 11.26 1.60 -5.35
CA ILE A 139 11.67 2.08 -6.67
C ILE A 139 12.34 3.43 -6.47
N TYR A 140 13.58 3.57 -6.92
CA TYR A 140 14.34 4.81 -6.73
C TYR A 140 15.28 5.11 -7.88
N LYS A 141 15.48 6.39 -8.15
CA LYS A 141 16.53 6.85 -9.06
C LYS A 141 17.84 6.94 -8.31
N ARG A 142 18.85 6.24 -8.79
CA ARG A 142 20.20 6.31 -8.23
C ARG A 142 20.95 7.48 -8.85
N GLN A 143 21.58 8.31 -8.02
CA GLN A 143 22.24 9.52 -8.48
C GLN A 143 23.53 9.24 -9.25
N GLU A 144 24.26 8.19 -8.87
CA GLU A 144 25.57 7.86 -9.43
C GLU A 144 25.53 7.40 -10.88
N ASP A 145 24.51 6.60 -11.26
CA ASP A 145 24.35 6.06 -12.61
C ASP A 145 23.13 6.63 -13.36
N GLY A 146 22.26 7.37 -12.66
CA GLY A 146 21.07 7.98 -13.22
C GLY A 146 19.94 7.00 -13.53
N PHE A 147 20.12 5.70 -13.27
CA PHE A 147 19.14 4.66 -13.56
C PHE A 147 18.07 4.55 -12.48
N THR A 148 16.92 4.01 -12.86
CA THR A 148 15.87 3.62 -11.92
C THR A 148 16.12 2.20 -11.46
N TRP A 149 16.15 2.00 -10.15
CA TRP A 149 16.36 0.72 -9.51
C TRP A 149 15.10 0.29 -8.78
N ASN A 150 14.93 -1.02 -8.68
CA ASN A 150 13.87 -1.66 -7.93
C ASN A 150 14.48 -2.66 -6.94
N ALA A 151 14.27 -2.40 -5.66
CA ALA A 151 14.54 -3.36 -4.60
C ALA A 151 13.21 -3.94 -4.08
N THR A 152 13.11 -5.27 -4.01
CA THR A 152 11.91 -5.93 -3.47
C THR A 152 12.24 -6.79 -2.27
N ALA A 153 11.35 -6.79 -1.29
CA ALA A 153 11.45 -7.57 -0.07
C ALA A 153 10.08 -8.18 0.27
N GLY A 154 10.07 -9.35 0.88
CA GLY A 154 8.81 -10.05 1.15
C GLY A 154 8.96 -11.15 2.18
N THR A 155 7.88 -11.44 2.89
CA THR A 155 7.84 -12.50 3.91
C THR A 155 6.41 -12.98 4.18
N ASP A 156 6.29 -14.25 4.57
CA ASP A 156 5.06 -14.84 5.06
C ASP A 156 4.97 -14.72 6.58
N ILE A 157 3.87 -14.14 7.07
CA ILE A 157 3.63 -13.95 8.50
C ILE A 157 2.37 -14.66 8.98
N LEU A 158 2.40 -15.07 10.25
CA LEU A 158 1.18 -15.29 11.01
C LEU A 158 0.83 -13.94 11.66
N PRO A 159 -0.33 -13.35 11.33
CA PRO A 159 -0.64 -11.97 11.69
C PRO A 159 -0.96 -11.84 13.19
N VAL A 160 -0.14 -11.08 13.91
CA VAL A 160 -0.36 -10.74 15.33
C VAL A 160 -0.34 -9.23 15.48
N GLN A 161 -1.28 -8.67 16.22
CA GLN A 161 -1.33 -7.22 16.46
C GLN A 161 -0.04 -6.71 17.12
N ASN A 162 0.41 -5.52 16.73
CA ASN A 162 1.59 -4.82 17.22
C ASN A 162 2.92 -5.58 17.08
N MET A 163 3.03 -6.50 16.11
CA MET A 163 4.30 -7.19 15.87
C MET A 163 5.30 -6.33 15.07
N SER A 164 6.56 -6.72 15.16
CA SER A 164 7.60 -6.29 14.22
C SER A 164 7.79 -7.34 13.14
N ILE A 165 8.09 -6.91 11.91
CA ILE A 165 8.28 -7.79 10.75
C ILE A 165 9.63 -7.46 10.13
N THR A 166 10.42 -8.48 9.82
CA THR A 166 11.66 -8.33 9.07
C THR A 166 11.43 -8.80 7.64
N PHE A 167 11.62 -7.89 6.69
CA PHE A 167 11.52 -8.15 5.26
C PHE A 167 12.92 -8.38 4.69
N PRO A 168 13.31 -9.63 4.39
CA PRO A 168 14.54 -9.88 3.65
C PRO A 168 14.42 -9.28 2.24
N VAL A 169 15.40 -8.49 1.83
CA VAL A 169 15.46 -7.97 0.47
C VAL A 169 15.91 -9.11 -0.44
N ASN A 170 15.06 -9.47 -1.39
CA ASN A 170 15.23 -10.65 -2.26
C ASN A 170 15.77 -10.28 -3.64
N THR A 171 15.50 -9.07 -4.13
CA THR A 171 16.00 -8.60 -5.43
C THR A 171 16.40 -7.14 -5.36
N VAL A 172 17.43 -6.79 -6.13
CA VAL A 172 17.80 -5.41 -6.44
C VAL A 172 18.18 -5.39 -7.92
N VAL A 173 17.36 -4.75 -8.75
CA VAL A 173 17.49 -4.77 -10.21
C VAL A 173 17.38 -3.38 -10.79
N VAL A 174 17.98 -3.18 -11.96
CA VAL A 174 17.77 -1.98 -12.78
C VAL A 174 16.44 -2.15 -13.53
N LEU A 175 15.60 -1.12 -13.54
CA LEU A 175 14.47 -1.03 -14.45
C LEU A 175 14.98 -0.39 -15.73
N GLU A 176 15.19 -1.19 -16.77
CA GLU A 176 15.48 -0.66 -18.11
C GLU A 176 14.26 0.14 -18.60
N SER A 177 14.53 1.34 -19.14
CA SER A 177 13.55 2.27 -19.70
C SER A 177 13.26 1.97 -21.16
#